data_AF-A0A0R1PKI7-F1
#
_entry.id   AF-A0A0R1PKI7-F1
#
_cell.length_a   1.000
_cell.length_b   1.000
_cell.length_c   1.000
_cell.angle_alpha   90.00
_cell.angle_beta   90.00
_cell.angle_gamma   90.00
#
_symmetry.space_group_name_H-M   'P 1'
#
loop_
_entity.id
_entity.type
_entity.pdbx_description
1 polymer ?
#
loop_
_entity_poly.entity_id
_entity_poly.type
_entity_poly.pdbx_seq_one_letter_code
_entity_poly.pdbx_strand_id
1 'polypeptide(L)'
;MHWKFFFNNSTVKLDTDDAYINGDPKDVEITCEFSNIPKKIIIDESQTTNLRDEYLVTENGNLAIKKLYDLSGKNPKTKVYALANYPDNPELKDILYATRQKLKTTVKKLDPLYQEGVNFNINASLRAAIRKSCNITTYSTKEIDLAKVEGKLLLPKLEKYLPVFALFQSDRPSTDSDSEVQDPMHAATKESLANGK
;
A
#
# COMPACT_ATOMS: atom_id res chain seq x y z
N MET A 1 19.11 10.33 -2.48
CA MET A 1 19.47 9.19 -1.60
C MET A 1 18.25 8.51 -0.94
N HIS A 2 17.00 8.81 -1.31
CA HIS A 2 15.80 8.32 -0.59
C HIS A 2 15.15 7.04 -1.12
N TRP A 3 15.51 6.58 -2.32
CA TRP A 3 14.89 5.40 -2.96
C TRP A 3 15.24 4.09 -2.25
N LYS A 4 16.37 4.02 -1.52
CA LYS A 4 16.90 2.78 -0.89
C LYS A 4 16.01 2.25 0.22
N PHE A 5 15.65 3.13 1.13
CA PHE A 5 14.82 2.81 2.28
C PHE A 5 13.40 2.40 1.89
N PHE A 6 12.94 2.83 0.72
CA PHE A 6 11.62 2.49 0.24
C PHE A 6 11.53 1.07 -0.35
N PHE A 7 12.48 0.62 -1.18
CA PHE A 7 12.36 -0.67 -1.87
C PHE A 7 13.15 -1.82 -1.24
N ASN A 8 14.29 -1.57 -0.58
CA ASN A 8 15.26 -2.62 -0.25
C ASN A 8 15.62 -2.67 1.25
N ASN A 9 14.59 -2.90 2.07
CA ASN A 9 14.64 -2.84 3.55
C ASN A 9 15.58 -3.88 4.22
N SER A 10 16.09 -4.85 3.46
CA SER A 10 17.02 -5.88 3.93
C SER A 10 18.49 -5.48 3.79
N THR A 11 18.84 -4.63 2.83
CA THR A 11 20.24 -4.27 2.53
C THR A 11 20.65 -2.97 3.24
N VAL A 12 19.71 -2.03 3.42
CA VAL A 12 19.95 -0.77 4.15
C VAL A 12 18.75 -0.51 5.06
N LYS A 13 18.99 -0.52 6.38
CA LYS A 13 17.99 -0.17 7.40
C LYS A 13 18.26 1.25 7.87
N LEU A 14 17.19 2.03 8.09
CA LEU A 14 17.29 3.29 8.82
C LEU A 14 17.76 3.01 10.24
N ASP A 15 18.64 3.86 10.76
CA ASP A 15 19.12 3.85 12.14
C ASP A 15 18.63 5.10 12.89
N THR A 16 18.81 5.14 14.21
CA THR A 16 18.42 6.25 15.07
C THR A 16 19.04 7.58 14.64
N ASP A 17 20.23 7.52 14.04
CA ASP A 17 21.00 8.68 13.61
C ASP A 17 20.56 9.27 12.27
N ASP A 18 19.66 8.58 11.53
CA ASP A 18 19.07 9.09 10.29
C ASP A 18 17.95 10.12 10.54
N ALA A 19 17.48 10.25 11.78
CA ALA A 19 16.50 11.26 12.14
C ALA A 19 17.12 12.66 12.11
N TYR A 20 16.37 13.63 11.59
CA TYR A 20 16.78 15.03 11.67
C TYR A 20 16.89 15.47 13.14
N ILE A 21 18.02 16.09 13.49
CA ILE A 21 18.37 16.46 14.88
C ILE A 21 17.29 17.32 15.57
N ASN A 22 16.55 18.13 14.81
CA ASN A 22 15.47 18.98 15.34
C ASN A 22 14.06 18.47 14.96
N GLY A 23 13.94 17.26 14.43
CA GLY A 23 12.67 16.63 14.07
C GLY A 23 12.15 15.68 15.16
N ASP A 24 10.95 15.13 14.96
CA ASP A 24 10.49 14.00 15.77
C ASP A 24 11.06 12.70 15.18
N PRO A 25 11.94 11.97 15.90
CA PRO A 25 12.46 10.69 15.42
C PRO A 25 11.37 9.63 15.23
N LYS A 26 10.16 9.85 15.73
CA LYS A 26 8.99 8.98 15.52
C LYS A 26 8.24 9.24 14.21
N ASP A 27 8.57 10.33 13.51
CA ASP A 27 7.84 10.85 12.36
C ASP A 27 8.76 11.01 11.13
N VAL A 28 9.66 10.04 10.91
CA VAL A 28 10.46 10.01 9.69
C VAL A 28 9.64 9.35 8.60
N GLU A 29 9.36 10.06 7.50
CA GLU A 29 8.50 9.57 6.43
C GLU A 29 9.18 9.57 5.06
N ILE A 30 8.84 8.54 4.26
CA ILE A 30 9.19 8.46 2.85
C ILE A 30 7.93 8.10 2.07
N THR A 31 7.58 8.95 1.11
CA THR A 31 6.42 8.75 0.24
C THR A 31 6.88 8.59 -1.20
N CYS A 32 6.35 7.58 -1.88
CA CYS A 32 6.55 7.35 -3.31
C CYS A 32 5.20 7.23 -4.01
N GLU A 33 5.08 7.82 -5.21
CA GLU A 33 3.88 7.77 -6.03
C GLU A 33 4.16 7.05 -7.36
N PHE A 34 3.26 6.16 -7.75
CA PHE A 34 3.40 5.26 -8.90
C PHE A 34 2.24 5.44 -9.85
N SER A 35 2.52 5.84 -11.09
CA SER A 35 1.48 6.06 -12.12
C SER A 35 1.09 4.80 -12.88
N ASN A 36 2.00 3.83 -13.02
CA ASN A 36 1.75 2.59 -13.74
C ASN A 36 1.19 1.50 -12.81
N ILE A 37 -0.06 1.67 -12.38
CA ILE A 37 -0.75 0.74 -11.46
C ILE A 37 -1.51 -0.36 -12.21
N PRO A 38 -1.70 -1.55 -11.63
CA PRO A 38 -2.42 -2.64 -12.29
C PRO A 38 -3.89 -2.26 -12.54
N LYS A 39 -4.41 -2.62 -13.72
CA LYS A 39 -5.83 -2.41 -14.07
C LYS A 39 -6.78 -3.24 -13.19
N LYS A 40 -6.31 -4.39 -12.70
CA LYS A 40 -7.06 -5.28 -11.81
C LYS A 40 -6.14 -5.77 -10.70
N ILE A 41 -6.67 -5.84 -9.49
CA ILE A 41 -5.99 -6.37 -8.31
C ILE A 41 -6.99 -7.17 -7.48
N ILE A 42 -6.49 -8.09 -6.69
CA ILE A 42 -7.28 -8.84 -5.71
C ILE A 42 -6.96 -8.27 -4.34
N ILE A 43 -7.89 -7.61 -3.66
CA ILE A 43 -7.63 -7.04 -2.33
C ILE A 43 -7.78 -8.12 -1.25
N ASP A 44 -8.99 -8.61 -1.02
CA ASP A 44 -9.29 -9.51 0.10
C ASP A 44 -8.99 -10.99 -0.23
N GLU A 45 -9.76 -11.60 -1.15
CA GLU A 45 -9.73 -13.06 -1.42
C GLU A 45 -9.36 -13.44 -2.85
N SER A 46 -10.30 -13.93 -3.67
CA SER A 46 -10.06 -14.42 -5.04
C SER A 46 -10.64 -13.53 -6.14
N GLN A 47 -11.47 -12.56 -5.74
CA GLN A 47 -12.21 -11.73 -6.67
C GLN A 47 -11.40 -10.50 -7.06
N THR A 48 -11.36 -10.25 -8.36
CA THR A 48 -10.67 -9.08 -8.91
C THR A 48 -11.50 -7.81 -8.76
N THR A 49 -10.85 -6.73 -8.35
CA THR A 49 -11.34 -5.35 -8.28
C THR A 49 -10.26 -4.44 -8.88
N ASN A 50 -10.33 -3.12 -8.69
CA ASN A 50 -9.25 -2.20 -9.02
C ASN A 50 -9.05 -1.15 -7.92
N LEU A 51 -7.88 -0.51 -7.90
CA LEU A 51 -7.53 0.46 -6.85
C LEU A 51 -8.38 1.73 -6.89
N ARG A 52 -8.90 2.13 -8.07
CA ARG A 52 -9.74 3.33 -8.21
C ARG A 52 -11.11 3.12 -7.58
N ASP A 53 -11.77 2.02 -7.91
CA ASP A 53 -13.09 1.67 -7.35
C ASP A 53 -13.03 1.45 -5.84
N GLU A 54 -11.85 1.14 -5.32
CA GLU A 54 -11.59 0.92 -3.91
C GLU A 54 -11.10 2.17 -3.16
N TYR A 55 -11.01 3.31 -3.84
CA TYR A 55 -10.48 4.57 -3.31
C TYR A 55 -9.10 4.39 -2.66
N LEU A 56 -8.20 3.69 -3.36
CA LEU A 56 -6.80 3.43 -2.96
C LEU A 56 -5.80 4.12 -3.88
N VAL A 57 -6.22 5.21 -4.52
CA VAL A 57 -5.40 6.03 -5.43
C VAL A 57 -5.45 7.49 -5.02
N THR A 58 -4.43 8.26 -5.40
CA THR A 58 -4.40 9.72 -5.29
C THR A 58 -5.45 10.37 -6.20
N GLU A 59 -5.62 11.68 -6.10
CA GLU A 59 -6.50 12.46 -6.99
C GLU A 59 -6.09 12.30 -8.46
N ASN A 60 -4.78 12.17 -8.73
CA ASN A 60 -4.22 11.91 -10.05
C ASN A 60 -4.42 10.46 -10.51
N GLY A 61 -5.02 9.59 -9.69
CA GLY A 61 -5.26 8.20 -10.01
C GLY A 61 -4.02 7.31 -9.93
N ASN A 62 -2.97 7.75 -9.23
CA ASN A 62 -1.75 6.99 -8.99
C ASN A 62 -1.81 6.27 -7.63
N LEU A 63 -0.93 5.30 -7.40
CA LEU A 63 -0.75 4.69 -6.09
C LEU A 63 0.33 5.47 -5.33
N ALA A 64 -0.02 6.15 -4.24
CA ALA A 64 0.97 6.75 -3.34
C ALA A 64 1.11 5.92 -2.08
N ILE A 65 2.34 5.50 -1.76
CA ILE A 65 2.67 4.71 -0.59
C ILE A 65 3.56 5.54 0.32
N LYS A 66 3.14 5.73 1.56
CA LYS A 66 3.91 6.37 2.64
C LYS A 66 4.43 5.29 3.58
N LYS A 67 5.74 5.30 3.83
CA LYS A 67 6.37 4.54 4.92
C LYS A 67 6.71 5.51 6.04
N LEU A 68 6.19 5.24 7.23
CA LEU A 68 6.43 6.00 8.45
C LEU A 68 7.33 5.19 9.37
N TYR A 69 8.44 5.77 9.79
CA TYR A 69 9.47 5.13 10.60
C TYR A 69 9.55 5.78 11.97
N ASP A 70 9.50 4.93 13.00
CA ASP A 70 9.82 5.29 14.37
C ASP A 70 11.26 4.88 14.65
N LEU A 71 12.18 5.85 14.62
CA LEU A 71 13.61 5.73 14.87
C LEU A 71 13.99 6.09 16.33
N SER A 72 13.01 6.23 17.23
CA SER A 72 13.27 6.65 18.62
C SER A 72 13.85 5.56 19.52
N GLY A 73 13.96 4.32 19.03
CA GLY A 73 14.46 3.18 19.80
C GLY A 73 15.36 2.26 18.99
N LYS A 74 16.07 1.36 19.68
CA LYS A 74 17.07 0.44 19.10
C LYS A 74 16.58 -0.44 17.94
N ASN A 75 15.27 -0.62 17.81
CA ASN A 75 14.65 -1.40 16.73
C ASN A 75 13.62 -0.52 16.03
N PRO A 76 14.01 0.18 14.96
CA PRO A 76 13.12 0.99 14.16
C PRO A 76 11.85 0.24 13.73
N LYS A 77 10.69 0.87 13.93
CA LYS A 77 9.39 0.31 13.51
C LYS A 77 8.90 1.02 12.26
N THR A 78 8.35 0.27 11.32
CA THR A 78 7.76 0.83 10.10
C THR A 78 6.27 0.57 10.05
N LYS A 79 5.49 1.62 9.74
CA LYS A 79 4.10 1.52 9.32
C LYS A 79 4.01 1.92 7.85
N VAL A 80 3.09 1.31 7.11
CA VAL A 80 2.93 1.55 5.67
C VAL A 80 1.48 1.93 5.40
N TYR A 81 1.32 3.06 4.71
CA TYR A 81 0.05 3.65 4.37
C TYR A 81 -0.08 3.85 2.87
N ALA A 82 -1.30 3.76 2.34
CA ALA A 82 -1.62 4.36 1.05
C ALA A 82 -2.17 5.77 1.27
N LEU A 83 -1.64 6.77 0.57
CA LEU A 83 -2.24 8.10 0.52
C LEU A 83 -3.29 8.10 -0.58
N ALA A 84 -4.55 8.15 -0.20
CA ALA A 84 -5.66 8.02 -1.13
C ALA A 84 -6.59 9.22 -1.09
N ASN A 85 -7.09 9.63 -2.26
CA ASN A 85 -8.20 10.56 -2.37
C ASN A 85 -9.49 9.83 -1.98
N TYR A 86 -9.87 9.96 -0.71
CA TYR A 86 -10.90 9.15 -0.10
C TYR A 86 -12.14 10.00 0.24
N PRO A 87 -13.36 9.48 0.05
CA PRO A 87 -14.59 10.20 0.41
C PRO A 87 -14.60 10.74 1.84
N ASP A 88 -15.04 11.99 2.01
CA ASP A 88 -15.32 12.58 3.32
C ASP A 88 -16.70 12.20 3.82
N ASN A 89 -16.90 10.89 3.99
CA ASN A 89 -18.13 10.32 4.48
C ASN A 89 -17.85 9.41 5.71
N PRO A 90 -18.43 9.70 6.89
CA PRO A 90 -18.26 8.87 8.08
C PRO A 90 -18.68 7.40 7.90
N GLU A 91 -19.71 7.13 7.09
CA GLU A 91 -20.19 5.77 6.81
C GLU A 91 -19.17 4.94 6.02
N LEU A 92 -18.32 5.61 5.24
CA LEU A 92 -17.29 4.99 4.39
C LEU A 92 -15.93 4.88 5.08
N LYS A 93 -15.73 5.51 6.24
CA LYS A 93 -14.42 5.64 6.88
C LYS A 93 -13.71 4.30 7.10
N ASP A 94 -14.43 3.30 7.57
CA ASP A 94 -13.85 2.03 8.02
C ASP A 94 -14.22 0.83 7.13
N ILE A 95 -14.89 1.04 5.99
CA ILE A 95 -15.42 -0.10 5.19
C ILE A 95 -14.31 -0.95 4.57
N LEU A 96 -13.12 -0.38 4.34
CA LEU A 96 -11.93 -1.13 3.89
C LEU A 96 -11.37 -2.07 4.98
N TYR A 97 -11.62 -1.76 6.25
CA TYR A 97 -11.18 -2.55 7.41
C TYR A 97 -12.30 -3.43 7.97
N ALA A 98 -13.51 -3.27 7.47
CA ALA A 98 -14.69 -3.96 7.97
C ALA A 98 -14.70 -5.42 7.55
N THR A 99 -15.04 -6.30 8.50
CA THR A 99 -15.21 -7.71 8.17
C THR A 99 -16.36 -7.93 7.21
N ARG A 100 -16.31 -9.01 6.42
CA ARG A 100 -17.42 -9.41 5.54
C ARG A 100 -18.76 -9.41 6.27
N GLN A 101 -18.82 -9.92 7.50
CA GLN A 101 -20.06 -9.96 8.27
C GLN A 101 -20.60 -8.57 8.58
N LYS A 102 -19.73 -7.61 8.93
CA LYS A 102 -20.11 -6.21 9.13
C LYS A 102 -20.60 -5.58 7.83
N LEU A 103 -19.89 -5.80 6.71
CA LEU A 103 -20.30 -5.33 5.39
C LEU A 103 -21.67 -5.86 4.96
N LYS A 104 -21.91 -7.18 5.12
CA LYS A 104 -23.22 -7.81 4.86
C LYS A 104 -24.33 -7.14 5.68
N THR A 105 -24.05 -6.88 6.95
CA THR A 105 -25.01 -6.25 7.87
C THR A 105 -25.32 -4.82 7.45
N THR A 106 -24.31 -4.05 7.03
CA THR A 106 -24.50 -2.70 6.51
C THR A 106 -25.35 -2.71 5.25
N VAL A 107 -25.03 -3.55 4.26
CA VAL A 107 -25.78 -3.62 2.98
C VAL A 107 -27.26 -3.98 3.21
N LYS A 108 -27.55 -4.91 4.13
CA LYS A 108 -28.94 -5.30 4.45
C LYS A 108 -29.79 -4.18 5.06
N LYS A 109 -29.16 -3.13 5.59
CA LYS A 109 -29.84 -1.95 6.16
C LYS A 109 -30.06 -0.83 5.13
N LEU A 110 -29.47 -0.95 3.94
CA LEU A 110 -29.64 0.04 2.87
C LEU A 110 -31.02 -0.14 2.21
N ASP A 111 -31.45 0.89 1.47
CA ASP A 111 -32.62 0.79 0.62
C ASP A 111 -32.51 -0.43 -0.33
N PRO A 112 -33.59 -1.21 -0.55
CA PRO A 112 -33.59 -2.37 -1.44
C PRO A 112 -32.99 -2.12 -2.82
N LEU A 113 -33.08 -0.90 -3.35
CA LEU A 113 -32.48 -0.53 -4.64
C LEU A 113 -30.96 -0.73 -4.67
N TYR A 114 -30.27 -0.54 -3.52
CA TYR A 114 -28.82 -0.72 -3.41
C TYR A 114 -28.42 -2.17 -3.11
N GLN A 115 -29.38 -3.05 -2.84
CA GLN A 115 -29.15 -4.48 -2.59
C GLN A 115 -29.27 -5.30 -3.88
N GLU A 116 -29.90 -4.74 -4.92
CA GLU A 116 -30.08 -5.41 -6.21
C GLU A 116 -28.73 -5.72 -6.89
N GLY A 117 -28.54 -6.97 -7.32
CA GLY A 117 -27.31 -7.42 -7.98
C GLY A 117 -26.07 -7.53 -7.08
N VAL A 118 -26.21 -7.31 -5.76
CA VAL A 118 -25.08 -7.40 -4.83
C VAL A 118 -24.74 -8.86 -4.55
N ASN A 119 -23.48 -9.23 -4.80
CA ASN A 119 -22.98 -10.54 -4.41
C ASN A 119 -22.48 -10.49 -2.96
N PHE A 120 -23.28 -11.00 -2.05
CA PHE A 120 -22.97 -10.99 -0.61
C PHE A 120 -21.74 -11.83 -0.23
N ASN A 121 -21.22 -12.68 -1.11
CA ASN A 121 -20.00 -13.44 -0.85
C ASN A 121 -18.71 -12.70 -1.25
N ILE A 122 -18.82 -11.50 -1.83
CA ILE A 122 -17.68 -10.73 -2.35
C ILE A 122 -17.59 -9.39 -1.63
N ASN A 123 -16.49 -9.17 -0.88
CA ASN A 123 -16.27 -7.93 -0.13
C ASN A 123 -16.28 -6.68 -1.02
N ALA A 124 -15.62 -6.73 -2.18
CA ALA A 124 -15.63 -5.63 -3.15
C ALA A 124 -17.06 -5.29 -3.63
N SER A 125 -17.91 -6.30 -3.85
CA SER A 125 -19.31 -6.10 -4.23
C SER A 125 -20.11 -5.43 -3.10
N LEU A 126 -19.91 -5.87 -1.86
CA LEU A 126 -20.53 -5.27 -0.68
C LEU A 126 -20.08 -3.81 -0.48
N ARG A 127 -18.77 -3.52 -0.56
CA ARG A 127 -18.23 -2.16 -0.44
C ARG A 127 -18.75 -1.25 -1.56
N ALA A 128 -18.85 -1.75 -2.79
CA ALA A 128 -19.42 -1.01 -3.91
C ALA A 128 -20.89 -0.63 -3.66
N ALA A 129 -21.69 -1.54 -3.10
CA ALA A 129 -23.08 -1.25 -2.73
C ALA A 129 -23.18 -0.14 -1.67
N ILE A 130 -22.37 -0.23 -0.61
CA ILE A 130 -22.32 0.79 0.45
C ILE A 130 -21.87 2.15 -0.10
N ARG A 131 -20.87 2.18 -0.99
CA ARG A 131 -20.42 3.41 -1.64
C ARG A 131 -21.51 4.04 -2.49
N LYS A 132 -22.25 3.23 -3.25
CA LYS A 132 -23.36 3.69 -4.10
C LYS A 132 -24.52 4.27 -3.29
N SER A 133 -24.75 3.80 -2.08
CA SER A 133 -25.81 4.35 -1.22
C SER A 133 -25.47 5.71 -0.60
N CYS A 134 -24.20 6.11 -0.62
CA CYS A 134 -23.76 7.38 -0.06
C CYS A 134 -23.70 8.45 -1.16
N ASN A 135 -24.24 9.64 -0.88
CA ASN A 135 -24.01 10.81 -1.73
C ASN A 135 -22.62 11.38 -1.43
N ILE A 136 -21.63 11.02 -2.25
CA ILE A 136 -20.24 11.47 -2.10
C ILE A 136 -20.05 12.78 -2.85
N THR A 137 -19.83 13.87 -2.13
CA THR A 137 -19.66 15.21 -2.71
C THR A 137 -18.25 15.78 -2.50
N THR A 138 -17.57 15.31 -1.45
CA THR A 138 -16.25 15.82 -1.05
C THR A 138 -15.27 14.69 -0.81
N TYR A 139 -14.01 14.97 -1.11
CA TYR A 139 -12.89 14.06 -0.96
C TYR A 139 -11.74 14.78 -0.27
N SER A 140 -10.93 14.02 0.45
CA SER A 140 -9.68 14.50 1.02
C SER A 140 -8.61 13.41 0.98
N THR A 141 -7.35 13.82 1.00
CA THR A 141 -6.24 12.89 1.13
C THR A 141 -6.26 12.24 2.51
N LYS A 142 -6.37 10.91 2.54
CA LYS A 142 -6.35 10.11 3.77
C LYS A 142 -5.27 9.05 3.74
N GLU A 143 -4.70 8.79 4.91
CA GLU A 143 -3.79 7.67 5.12
C GLU A 143 -4.58 6.40 5.40
N ILE A 144 -4.52 5.45 4.47
CA ILE A 144 -5.11 4.12 4.62
C ILE A 144 -4.03 3.16 5.12
N ASP A 145 -4.21 2.64 6.34
CA ASP A 145 -3.28 1.71 6.98
C ASP A 145 -3.34 0.34 6.30
N LEU A 146 -2.34 0.06 5.46
CA LEU A 146 -2.32 -1.15 4.62
C LEU A 146 -2.16 -2.43 5.44
N ALA A 147 -1.68 -2.34 6.68
CA ALA A 147 -1.58 -3.48 7.59
C ALA A 147 -2.94 -3.85 8.22
N LYS A 148 -3.94 -2.96 8.18
CA LYS A 148 -5.27 -3.19 8.75
C LYS A 148 -6.32 -3.60 7.73
N VAL A 149 -6.08 -3.40 6.43
CA VAL A 149 -6.99 -3.87 5.38
C VAL A 149 -7.11 -5.40 5.45
N GLU A 150 -8.33 -5.92 5.33
CA GLU A 150 -8.62 -7.35 5.51
C GLU A 150 -7.62 -8.21 4.72
N GLY A 151 -7.00 -9.14 5.43
CA GLY A 151 -6.02 -10.09 4.91
C GLY A 151 -4.57 -9.76 5.22
N LYS A 152 -4.14 -8.52 5.57
CA LYS A 152 -2.70 -8.15 5.62
C LYS A 152 -1.90 -8.49 4.34
N LEU A 153 -2.61 -8.92 3.29
CA LEU A 153 -2.08 -9.41 2.02
C LEU A 153 -2.00 -8.30 1.00
N LEU A 154 -2.66 -7.16 1.21
CA LEU A 154 -2.70 -6.11 0.22
C LEU A 154 -1.31 -5.52 -0.03
N LEU A 155 -0.56 -5.17 1.00
CA LEU A 155 0.79 -4.63 0.83
C LEU A 155 1.71 -5.58 0.03
N PRO A 156 1.86 -6.88 0.40
CA PRO A 156 2.62 -7.83 -0.42
C PRO A 156 2.13 -7.96 -1.87
N LYS A 157 0.82 -7.78 -2.12
CA LYS A 157 0.27 -7.79 -3.49
C LYS A 157 0.62 -6.51 -4.24
N LEU A 158 0.58 -5.35 -3.59
CA LEU A 158 0.97 -4.08 -4.18
C LEU A 158 2.46 -4.07 -4.52
N GLU A 159 3.31 -4.60 -3.63
CA GLU A 159 4.76 -4.70 -3.81
C GLU A 159 5.15 -5.48 -5.08
N LYS A 160 4.35 -6.47 -5.50
CA LYS A 160 4.57 -7.21 -6.77
C LYS A 160 4.43 -6.35 -8.03
N TYR A 161 3.74 -5.22 -7.94
CA TYR A 161 3.55 -4.30 -9.06
C TYR A 161 4.46 -3.07 -8.96
N LEU A 162 5.25 -2.98 -7.88
CA LEU A 162 6.19 -1.89 -7.74
C LEU A 162 7.44 -2.18 -8.58
N PRO A 163 8.00 -1.17 -9.25
CA PRO A 163 9.25 -1.34 -10.00
C PRO A 163 10.37 -1.82 -9.07
N VAL A 164 11.12 -2.81 -9.53
CA VAL A 164 12.33 -3.29 -8.86
C VAL A 164 13.47 -2.32 -9.16
N PHE A 165 14.06 -1.77 -8.11
CA PHE A 165 15.24 -0.91 -8.22
C PHE A 165 16.44 -1.60 -7.59
N ALA A 166 17.49 -1.85 -8.39
CA ALA A 166 18.82 -2.12 -7.88
C ALA A 166 19.50 -0.78 -7.58
N LEU A 167 19.78 -0.51 -6.31
CA LEU A 167 20.31 0.78 -5.87
C LEU A 167 21.76 0.60 -5.41
N PHE A 168 22.69 1.22 -6.13
CA PHE A 168 24.13 1.19 -5.82
C PHE A 168 24.48 2.20 -4.71
N GLN A 169 25.38 1.83 -3.79
CA GLN A 169 25.98 2.77 -2.83
C GLN A 169 26.94 3.72 -3.54
N SER A 170 26.81 5.01 -3.21
CA SER A 170 27.74 6.04 -3.67
C SER A 170 29.06 5.95 -2.90
N ASP A 171 29.00 5.63 -1.60
CA ASP A 171 30.16 5.45 -0.75
C ASP A 171 30.61 3.99 -0.77
N ARG A 172 31.43 3.67 -1.78
CA ARG A 172 32.06 2.36 -1.91
C ARG A 172 33.36 2.33 -1.10
N PRO A 173 33.60 1.32 -0.26
CA PRO A 173 34.97 0.89 -0.01
C PRO A 173 35.52 0.39 -1.36
N SER A 174 36.60 1.01 -1.86
CA SER A 174 37.20 0.67 -3.16
C SER A 174 37.91 -0.70 -3.11
N THR A 175 37.15 -1.78 -3.01
CA THR A 175 37.65 -3.15 -2.95
C THR A 175 36.79 -4.08 -3.81
N ASP A 176 37.41 -4.88 -4.68
CA ASP A 176 36.78 -5.80 -5.65
C ASP A 176 35.94 -6.93 -5.03
N SER A 177 35.97 -7.10 -3.70
CA SER A 177 35.16 -8.09 -2.97
C SER A 177 33.74 -7.59 -2.64
N ASP A 178 33.26 -6.56 -3.33
CA ASP A 178 32.00 -5.87 -3.04
C ASP A 178 30.79 -6.77 -3.36
N SER A 179 30.09 -7.22 -2.31
CA SER A 179 28.87 -8.03 -2.40
C SER A 179 27.75 -7.34 -3.19
N GLU A 180 27.77 -6.01 -3.27
CA GLU A 180 26.75 -5.21 -3.96
C GLU A 180 26.86 -5.31 -5.50
N VAL A 181 27.96 -5.86 -6.05
CA VAL A 181 28.08 -6.16 -7.50
C VAL A 181 27.50 -7.55 -7.83
N GLN A 182 27.56 -8.50 -6.89
CA GLN A 182 27.03 -9.85 -7.11
C GLN A 182 25.51 -9.94 -6.90
N ASP A 183 24.97 -9.19 -5.94
CA ASP A 183 23.55 -9.20 -5.59
C ASP A 183 22.60 -8.76 -6.73
N PRO A 184 22.89 -7.72 -7.54
CA PRO A 184 22.04 -7.30 -8.64
C PRO A 184 21.96 -8.35 -9.77
N MET A 185 23.08 -9.00 -10.09
CA MET A 185 23.09 -10.10 -11.06
C MET A 185 22.29 -11.30 -10.55
N HIS A 186 22.39 -11.62 -9.27
CA HIS A 186 21.60 -12.68 -8.65
C HIS A 186 20.11 -12.34 -8.53
N ALA A 187 19.76 -11.09 -8.22
CA ALA A 187 18.37 -10.63 -8.17
C ALA A 187 17.72 -10.66 -9.56
N ALA A 188 18.40 -10.12 -10.58
CA ALA A 188 17.93 -10.10 -11.96
C ALA A 188 17.75 -11.51 -12.56
N THR A 189 18.65 -12.45 -12.24
CA THR A 189 18.51 -13.85 -12.68
C THR A 189 17.34 -14.55 -11.98
N LYS A 190 17.13 -14.31 -10.68
CA LYS A 190 16.01 -14.89 -9.93
C LYS A 190 14.65 -14.39 -10.43
N GLU A 191 14.58 -13.13 -10.85
CA GLU A 191 13.37 -12.53 -11.41
C GLU A 191 13.05 -13.06 -12.82
N SER A 192 14.06 -13.26 -13.68
CA SER A 192 13.90 -13.95 -14.97
C SER A 192 13.36 -15.38 -14.83
N LEU A 193 13.80 -16.10 -13.80
CA LEU A 193 13.31 -17.47 -13.50
C LEU A 193 11.89 -17.47 -12.92
N ALA A 194 11.46 -16.40 -12.24
CA ALA A 194 10.12 -16.30 -11.64
C ALA A 194 9.05 -15.82 -12.63
N ASN A 195 9.42 -15.01 -13.63
CA ASN A 195 8.52 -14.47 -14.66
C ASN A 195 8.54 -15.27 -15.99
N GLY A 196 9.34 -16.33 -16.08
CA GLY A 196 9.50 -17.19 -17.27
C GLY A 196 8.61 -18.42 -17.33
N LYS A 197 7.47 -18.46 -16.61
CA LYS A 197 6.47 -19.54 -16.67
C LYS A 197 5.07 -19.02 -16.92
#